data_AF-A0A2A4MRU8-F1
#
_entry.id   AF-A0A2A4MRU8-F1
#
_cell.length_a   1.000
_cell.length_b   1.000
_cell.length_c   1.000
_cell.angle_alpha   90.00
_cell.angle_beta   90.00
_cell.angle_gamma   90.00
#
_symmetry.space_group_name_H-M   'P 1'
#
loop_
_entity.id
_entity.type
_entity.pdbx_description
1 polymer ?
#
loop_
_entity_poly.entity_id
_entity_poly.type
_entity_poly.pdbx_seq_one_letter_code
_entity_poly.pdbx_strand_id
1 'polypeptide(L)'
;MDMGGNRDGSSRVSAQDVLNGPDGSLAGTDGFLVTPLRMTMEMHMFGAMYAVNDKLTLMGMLPYVKLSMDHVTRTGANFTTKAEGVGDVRVGGMYKFYDGDGQRWHANFGLSVPTGDIDTRDTTPMGANSLLPYPMRLGSGTYDIMPGVTYLGQSTGSWSWGAQGMATIRLGENSRDYTLGDNYMATGWLAKRINPSFSASARLAWSKWANIDGADPDLLVTSPMNGIDIVPTARTDLRGGRRTDLGIGVNYLVRSGYFTGHRLAIEYLRPIQQNLDGPQLDSVPATFKNAAAIGLGMSATTLMFPEAAKKVTGAIAVPLTLVNMAMTAYQTTYAENAKRENMLLNNTYCIVTV
;
A
#
# COMPACT_ATOMS: atom_id res chain seq x y z
N MET A 1 -4.66 -0.12 -3.34
CA MET A 1 -4.37 -1.55 -3.57
C MET A 1 -5.70 -2.26 -3.74
N ASP A 2 -5.77 -3.26 -4.61
CA ASP A 2 -6.96 -4.11 -4.78
C ASP A 2 -6.54 -5.56 -4.58
N MET A 3 -7.32 -6.35 -3.84
CA MET A 3 -7.02 -7.75 -3.55
C MET A 3 -8.26 -8.55 -3.90
N GLY A 4 -8.13 -9.67 -4.61
CA GLY A 4 -9.30 -10.37 -5.13
C GLY A 4 -9.06 -11.83 -5.45
N GLY A 5 -10.03 -12.67 -5.09
CA GLY A 5 -9.92 -14.12 -5.15
C GLY A 5 -9.05 -14.67 -4.02
N ASN A 6 -9.31 -15.90 -3.58
CA ASN A 6 -8.60 -16.49 -2.46
C ASN A 6 -7.44 -17.38 -2.94
N ARG A 7 -6.39 -17.46 -2.13
CA ARG A 7 -5.28 -18.40 -2.28
C ARG A 7 -4.98 -19.08 -0.96
N ASP A 8 -4.57 -20.33 -1.05
CA ASP A 8 -3.98 -21.09 0.05
C ASP A 8 -2.61 -21.61 -0.43
N GLY A 9 -1.55 -21.22 0.27
CA GLY A 9 -0.19 -21.34 -0.23
C GLY A 9 -0.03 -20.59 -1.55
N SER A 10 0.41 -21.29 -2.58
CA SER A 10 0.55 -20.76 -3.95
C SER A 10 -0.67 -21.02 -4.84
N SER A 11 -1.67 -21.75 -4.37
CA SER A 11 -2.80 -22.21 -5.18
C SER A 11 -3.99 -21.27 -5.04
N ARG A 12 -4.73 -21.03 -6.14
CA ARG A 12 -6.02 -20.33 -6.05
C ARG A 12 -7.05 -21.29 -5.47
N VAL A 13 -7.90 -20.79 -4.58
CA VAL A 13 -9.02 -21.52 -3.98
C VAL A 13 -10.30 -20.74 -4.23
N SER A 14 -11.40 -21.42 -4.55
CA SER A 14 -12.67 -20.75 -4.79
C SER A 14 -13.30 -20.29 -3.47
N ALA A 15 -14.22 -19.33 -3.53
CA ALA A 15 -15.00 -18.94 -2.35
C ALA A 15 -15.75 -20.14 -1.76
N GLN A 16 -16.25 -21.04 -2.60
CA GLN A 16 -16.97 -22.24 -2.15
C GLN A 16 -16.04 -23.21 -1.42
N ASP A 17 -14.81 -23.40 -1.89
CA ASP A 17 -13.84 -24.28 -1.22
C ASP A 17 -13.47 -23.73 0.16
N VAL A 18 -13.32 -22.41 0.28
CA VAL A 18 -13.07 -21.76 1.59
C VAL A 18 -14.27 -21.91 2.52
N LEU A 19 -15.50 -21.78 2.01
CA LEU A 19 -16.71 -21.91 2.81
C LEU A 19 -16.97 -23.35 3.28
N ASN A 20 -16.69 -24.34 2.42
CA ASN A 20 -16.95 -25.74 2.70
C ASN A 20 -15.81 -26.41 3.49
N GLY A 21 -14.57 -25.94 3.32
CA GLY A 21 -13.40 -26.59 3.89
C GLY A 21 -12.91 -27.78 3.07
N PRO A 22 -11.84 -28.47 3.53
CA PRO A 22 -11.16 -29.53 2.78
C PRO A 22 -12.03 -30.76 2.49
N ASP A 23 -13.03 -31.02 3.33
CA ASP A 23 -13.97 -32.15 3.20
C ASP A 23 -15.07 -31.89 2.16
N GLY A 24 -15.17 -30.65 1.64
CA GLY A 24 -16.16 -30.23 0.66
C GLY A 24 -17.62 -30.24 1.18
N SER A 25 -17.83 -30.44 2.48
CA SER A 25 -19.15 -30.62 3.07
C SER A 25 -19.79 -29.29 3.45
N LEU A 26 -21.02 -29.04 2.98
CA LEU A 26 -21.82 -27.89 3.44
C LEU A 26 -22.17 -27.98 4.94
N ALA A 27 -22.13 -29.19 5.51
CA ALA A 27 -22.37 -29.48 6.92
C ALA A 27 -21.07 -29.71 7.71
N GLY A 28 -19.91 -29.52 7.09
CA GLY A 28 -18.60 -29.69 7.72
C GLY A 28 -18.29 -28.55 8.70
N THR A 29 -17.51 -28.88 9.73
CA THR A 29 -16.96 -27.90 10.69
C THR A 29 -15.64 -27.29 10.21
N ASP A 30 -15.04 -27.86 9.16
CA ASP A 30 -13.66 -27.59 8.75
C ASP A 30 -13.55 -26.41 7.75
N GLY A 31 -14.66 -25.76 7.43
CA GLY A 31 -14.74 -24.56 6.57
C GLY A 31 -15.29 -23.33 7.29
N PHE A 32 -15.35 -22.20 6.59
CA PHE A 32 -15.78 -20.91 7.17
C PHE A 32 -17.24 -20.55 6.86
N LEU A 33 -17.90 -19.82 7.77
CA LEU A 33 -19.26 -19.31 7.53
C LEU A 33 -19.30 -18.13 6.56
N VAL A 34 -18.20 -17.41 6.45
CA VAL A 34 -18.00 -16.23 5.62
C VAL A 34 -16.64 -16.32 4.96
N THR A 35 -16.53 -15.88 3.71
CA THR A 35 -15.25 -15.72 3.03
C THR A 35 -15.16 -14.35 2.37
N PRO A 36 -14.00 -13.68 2.42
CA PRO A 36 -13.79 -12.46 1.66
C PRO A 36 -13.68 -12.78 0.17
N LEU A 37 -14.16 -11.86 -0.66
CA LEU A 37 -14.10 -11.96 -2.13
C LEU A 37 -13.10 -10.96 -2.71
N ARG A 38 -13.15 -9.73 -2.22
CA ARG A 38 -12.32 -8.63 -2.68
C ARG A 38 -12.12 -7.60 -1.59
N MET A 39 -10.96 -6.97 -1.56
CA MET A 39 -10.64 -5.87 -0.66
C MET A 39 -9.99 -4.73 -1.42
N THR A 40 -10.56 -3.53 -1.30
CA THR A 40 -9.94 -2.29 -1.77
C THR A 40 -9.38 -1.53 -0.58
N MET A 41 -8.11 -1.15 -0.69
CA MET A 41 -7.42 -0.28 0.26
C MET A 41 -7.01 1.01 -0.44
N GLU A 42 -7.42 2.15 0.10
CA GLU A 42 -6.94 3.48 -0.27
C GLU A 42 -6.19 4.09 0.92
N MET A 43 -5.05 4.73 0.65
CA MET A 43 -4.23 5.36 1.68
C MET A 43 -3.77 6.72 1.19
N HIS A 44 -4.07 7.76 1.96
CA HIS A 44 -3.50 9.10 1.79
C HIS A 44 -2.37 9.26 2.82
N MET A 45 -1.14 9.39 2.36
CA MET A 45 0.01 9.61 3.23
C MET A 45 0.34 11.11 3.27
N PHE A 46 0.19 11.73 4.44
CA PHE A 46 0.70 13.07 4.70
C PHE A 46 2.07 12.93 5.32
N GLY A 47 3.08 13.66 4.82
CA GLY A 47 4.42 13.54 5.36
C GLY A 47 5.25 14.79 5.18
N ALA A 48 6.21 14.96 6.08
CA ALA A 48 7.21 16.01 6.05
C ALA A 48 8.59 15.40 6.22
N MET A 49 9.57 15.97 5.53
CA MET A 49 10.97 15.59 5.65
C MET A 49 11.81 16.83 5.90
N TYR A 50 12.81 16.72 6.77
CA TYR A 50 13.72 17.80 7.09
C TYR A 50 15.16 17.29 7.11
N ALA A 51 15.99 17.80 6.20
CA ALA A 51 17.42 17.52 6.19
C ALA A 51 18.11 18.41 7.22
N VAL A 52 18.50 17.82 8.35
CA VAL A 52 19.19 18.53 9.44
C VAL A 52 20.59 18.93 9.00
N ASN A 53 21.26 18.04 8.25
CA ASN A 53 22.54 18.28 7.61
C ASN A 53 22.72 17.32 6.41
N ASP A 54 23.88 17.34 5.77
CA ASP A 54 24.19 16.50 4.60
C ASP A 54 24.19 14.99 4.86
N LYS A 55 24.14 14.57 6.14
CA LYS A 55 24.15 13.17 6.56
C LYS A 55 22.82 12.72 7.17
N LEU A 56 22.06 13.61 7.81
CA LEU A 56 20.88 13.26 8.58
C LEU A 56 19.62 13.93 8.04
N THR A 57 18.65 13.12 7.65
CA THR A 57 17.30 13.55 7.30
C THR A 57 16.29 12.93 8.24
N LEU A 58 15.42 13.74 8.82
CA LEU A 58 14.30 13.31 9.64
C LEU A 58 13.01 13.30 8.81
N MET A 59 12.08 12.44 9.19
CA MET A 59 10.77 12.32 8.55
C MET A 59 9.66 12.05 9.55
N GLY A 60 8.49 12.61 9.28
CA GLY A 60 7.23 12.30 9.95
C GLY A 60 6.17 11.98 8.91
N MET A 61 5.37 10.94 9.15
CA MET A 61 4.32 10.45 8.25
C MET A 61 3.05 10.15 9.04
N LEU A 62 1.92 10.60 8.51
CA LEU A 62 0.57 10.41 9.03
C LEU A 62 -0.28 9.78 7.91
N PRO A 63 -0.60 8.48 8.01
CA PRO A 63 -1.46 7.83 7.03
C PRO A 63 -2.95 8.03 7.39
N TYR A 64 -3.78 8.32 6.38
CA TYR A 64 -5.23 8.16 6.44
C TYR A 64 -5.62 6.99 5.55
N VAL A 65 -6.28 5.97 6.11
CA VAL A 65 -6.55 4.69 5.47
C VAL A 65 -8.06 4.53 5.28
N LYS A 66 -8.47 3.99 4.14
CA LYS A 66 -9.84 3.56 3.83
C LYS A 66 -9.81 2.13 3.34
N LEU A 67 -10.61 1.28 3.97
CA LEU A 67 -10.71 -0.15 3.70
C LEU A 67 -12.16 -0.47 3.33
N SER A 68 -12.35 -1.28 2.29
CA SER A 68 -13.64 -1.82 1.89
C SER A 68 -13.45 -3.27 1.49
N MET A 69 -14.17 -4.18 2.13
CA MET A 69 -14.05 -5.63 1.88
C MET A 69 -15.41 -6.25 1.61
N ASP A 70 -15.53 -6.85 0.43
CA ASP A 70 -16.70 -7.58 -0.04
C ASP A 70 -16.61 -9.04 0.44
N HIS A 71 -17.73 -9.57 0.93
CA HIS A 71 -17.84 -10.91 1.51
C HIS A 71 -19.03 -11.67 0.94
N VAL A 72 -18.95 -13.00 1.02
CA VAL A 72 -20.09 -13.90 0.82
C VAL A 72 -20.19 -14.87 2.00
N THR A 73 -21.42 -15.12 2.43
CA THR A 73 -21.76 -16.10 3.48
C THR A 73 -21.96 -17.49 2.87
N ARG A 74 -21.91 -18.54 3.71
CA ARG A 74 -22.19 -19.92 3.29
C ARG A 74 -23.60 -20.11 2.71
N THR A 75 -24.55 -19.25 3.09
CA THR A 75 -25.92 -19.24 2.52
C THR A 75 -26.03 -18.44 1.22
N GLY A 76 -24.94 -17.88 0.71
CA GLY A 76 -24.89 -17.11 -0.54
C GLY A 76 -25.25 -15.63 -0.40
N ALA A 77 -25.49 -15.12 0.80
CA ALA A 77 -25.73 -13.70 1.02
C ALA A 77 -24.42 -12.90 0.93
N ASN A 78 -24.44 -11.79 0.18
CA ASN A 78 -23.31 -10.88 0.03
C ASN A 78 -23.43 -9.67 0.98
N PHE A 79 -22.31 -9.20 1.49
CA PHE A 79 -22.24 -7.96 2.27
C PHE A 79 -20.86 -7.32 2.16
N THR A 80 -20.76 -6.03 2.48
CA THR A 80 -19.51 -5.27 2.44
C THR A 80 -19.26 -4.66 3.82
N THR A 81 -18.01 -4.72 4.28
CA THR A 81 -17.56 -4.02 5.50
C THR A 81 -16.59 -2.92 5.14
N LYS A 82 -16.59 -1.83 5.91
CA LYS A 82 -15.76 -0.66 5.68
C LYS A 82 -15.11 -0.19 6.99
N ALA A 83 -13.91 0.35 6.87
CA ALA A 83 -13.23 1.05 7.95
C ALA A 83 -12.43 2.20 7.39
N GLU A 84 -12.45 3.36 8.03
CA GLU A 84 -11.62 4.50 7.63
C GLU A 84 -11.17 5.34 8.82
N GLY A 85 -10.00 5.95 8.67
CA GLY A 85 -9.46 6.83 9.69
C GLY A 85 -7.95 6.97 9.60
N VAL A 86 -7.38 7.60 10.62
CA VAL A 86 -5.94 7.76 10.75
C VAL A 86 -5.33 6.41 11.15
N GLY A 87 -4.22 6.04 10.50
CA GLY A 87 -3.43 4.87 10.90
C GLY A 87 -2.28 5.25 11.83
N ASP A 88 -1.32 4.34 12.00
CA ASP A 88 -0.19 4.60 12.89
C ASP A 88 0.73 5.70 12.36
N VAL A 89 1.00 6.69 13.22
CA VAL A 89 1.96 7.75 12.97
C VAL A 89 3.36 7.15 12.91
N ARG A 90 4.13 7.51 11.89
CA ARG A 90 5.52 7.07 11.74
C ARG A 90 6.47 8.25 11.82
N VAL A 91 7.47 8.13 12.66
CA VAL A 91 8.58 9.08 12.76
C VAL A 91 9.89 8.34 12.54
N GLY A 92 10.87 9.00 11.94
CA GLY A 92 12.14 8.34 11.68
C GLY A 92 13.15 9.21 10.99
N GLY A 93 14.19 8.59 10.49
CA GLY A 93 15.22 9.27 9.74
C GLY A 93 16.08 8.34 8.90
N MET A 94 16.93 8.98 8.10
CA MET A 94 17.95 8.33 7.30
C MET A 94 19.29 8.98 7.62
N TYR A 95 20.29 8.16 7.93
CA TYR A 95 21.65 8.58 8.18
C TYR A 95 22.58 8.06 7.09
N LYS A 96 23.14 8.97 6.29
CA LYS A 96 24.14 8.69 5.27
C LYS A 96 25.51 8.51 5.93
N PHE A 97 25.95 7.26 6.06
CA PHE A 97 27.23 6.94 6.69
C PHE A 97 28.37 6.77 5.69
N TYR A 98 28.08 6.62 4.40
CA TYR A 98 29.08 6.58 3.33
C TYR A 98 28.57 7.27 2.06
N ASP A 99 29.44 8.06 1.42
CA ASP A 99 29.19 8.75 0.16
C ASP A 99 30.55 8.98 -0.54
N GLY A 100 30.87 8.17 -1.55
CA GLY A 100 32.17 8.19 -2.23
C GLY A 100 32.21 7.24 -3.42
N ASP A 101 33.00 7.55 -4.44
CA ASP A 101 33.22 6.71 -5.64
C ASP A 101 31.94 6.24 -6.34
N GLY A 102 30.94 7.13 -6.41
CA GLY A 102 29.63 6.79 -6.99
C GLY A 102 28.81 5.81 -6.16
N GLN A 103 29.17 5.59 -4.90
CA GLN A 103 28.48 4.70 -3.98
C GLN A 103 27.97 5.48 -2.77
N ARG A 104 26.81 5.08 -2.26
CA ARG A 104 26.21 5.70 -1.09
C ARG A 104 25.48 4.69 -0.24
N TRP A 105 25.65 4.82 1.07
CA TRP A 105 24.96 4.00 2.04
C TRP A 105 24.19 4.86 3.04
N HIS A 106 22.97 4.44 3.32
CA HIS A 106 22.13 5.02 4.36
C HIS A 106 21.68 3.94 5.34
N ALA A 107 21.72 4.27 6.62
CA ALA A 107 20.97 3.56 7.66
C ALA A 107 19.60 4.23 7.80
N ASN A 108 18.56 3.43 7.84
CA ASN A 108 17.18 3.86 8.04
C ASN A 108 16.77 3.45 9.46
N PHE A 109 16.12 4.34 10.18
CA PHE A 109 15.54 4.05 11.48
C PHE A 109 14.18 4.73 11.56
N GLY A 110 13.23 4.06 12.20
CA GLY A 110 11.90 4.58 12.37
C GLY A 110 11.20 3.95 13.56
N LEU A 111 10.17 4.65 14.02
CA LEU A 111 9.25 4.25 15.05
C LEU A 111 7.83 4.48 14.52
N SER A 112 7.02 3.44 14.57
CA SER A 112 5.56 3.53 14.41
C SER A 112 4.94 3.67 15.79
N VAL A 113 4.09 4.68 15.96
CA VAL A 113 3.35 4.96 17.20
C VAL A 113 1.91 4.51 16.97
N PRO A 114 1.32 3.70 17.87
CA PRO A 114 0.01 3.07 17.67
C PRO A 114 -1.14 4.07 17.86
N THR A 115 -1.30 4.97 16.89
CA THR A 115 -2.39 5.95 16.86
C THR A 115 -3.57 5.48 16.04
N GLY A 116 -3.40 4.43 15.23
CA GLY A 116 -4.47 3.89 14.42
C GLY A 116 -5.47 3.09 15.24
N ASP A 117 -6.74 3.18 14.85
CA ASP A 117 -7.81 2.46 15.53
C ASP A 117 -7.71 0.94 15.31
N ILE A 118 -7.76 0.19 16.41
CA ILE A 118 -7.81 -1.27 16.43
C ILE A 118 -9.18 -1.79 16.88
N ASP A 119 -10.15 -0.91 17.11
CA ASP A 119 -11.51 -1.22 17.57
C ASP A 119 -12.55 -1.00 16.46
N THR A 120 -12.11 -1.08 15.20
CA THR A 120 -12.93 -0.83 14.02
C THR A 120 -14.17 -1.73 14.00
N ARG A 121 -15.33 -1.11 13.74
CA ARG A 121 -16.64 -1.77 13.75
C ARG A 121 -17.46 -1.39 12.54
N ASP A 122 -18.29 -2.32 12.09
CA ASP A 122 -19.30 -2.08 11.05
C ASP A 122 -20.49 -3.04 11.22
N THR A 123 -21.53 -2.83 10.44
CA THR A 123 -22.65 -3.76 10.33
C THR A 123 -22.23 -5.01 9.57
N THR A 124 -22.46 -6.17 10.18
CA THR A 124 -22.28 -7.48 9.56
C THR A 124 -23.58 -8.29 9.71
N PRO A 125 -23.73 -9.44 9.03
CA PRO A 125 -24.86 -10.33 9.25
C PRO A 125 -25.02 -10.81 10.71
N MET A 126 -23.98 -10.68 11.54
CA MET A 126 -24.03 -11.02 12.96
C MET A 126 -24.55 -9.88 13.85
N GLY A 127 -24.57 -8.64 13.37
CA GLY A 127 -25.02 -7.49 14.16
C GLY A 127 -24.59 -6.14 13.59
N ALA A 128 -25.28 -5.08 14.03
CA ALA A 128 -25.10 -3.71 13.51
C ALA A 128 -23.81 -3.01 13.95
N ASN A 129 -23.09 -3.54 14.94
CA ASN A 129 -21.88 -2.92 15.50
C ASN A 129 -20.80 -3.98 15.81
N SER A 130 -20.55 -4.84 14.83
CA SER A 130 -19.64 -5.97 14.97
C SER A 130 -18.19 -5.53 14.82
N LEU A 131 -17.33 -6.05 15.68
CA LEU A 131 -15.89 -5.83 15.62
C LEU A 131 -15.32 -6.47 14.35
N LEU A 132 -14.54 -5.72 13.58
CA LEU A 132 -14.03 -6.18 12.30
C LEU A 132 -12.74 -7.02 12.44
N PRO A 133 -12.48 -7.96 11.51
CA PRO A 133 -11.28 -8.80 11.55
C PRO A 133 -9.96 -8.03 11.37
N TYR A 134 -8.82 -8.69 11.65
CA TYR A 134 -7.49 -8.06 11.67
C TYR A 134 -7.11 -7.23 10.43
N PRO A 135 -7.39 -7.65 9.18
CA PRO A 135 -7.06 -6.84 8.01
C PRO A 135 -7.88 -5.54 7.88
N MET A 136 -8.95 -5.39 8.66
CA MET A 136 -9.83 -4.23 8.70
C MET A 136 -9.51 -3.27 9.85
N ARG A 137 -8.41 -3.50 10.59
CA ARG A 137 -7.88 -2.55 11.58
C ARG A 137 -7.08 -1.44 10.88
N LEU A 138 -7.12 -0.23 11.43
CA LEU A 138 -6.42 0.94 10.88
C LEU A 138 -5.00 1.09 11.41
N GLY A 139 -4.72 0.53 12.59
CA GLY A 139 -3.40 0.50 13.23
C GLY A 139 -2.96 -0.88 13.68
N SER A 140 -1.73 -0.95 14.20
CA SER A 140 -1.15 -2.16 14.81
C SER A 140 -1.55 -2.36 16.27
N GLY A 141 -1.77 -1.27 16.99
CA GLY A 141 -1.91 -1.27 18.45
C GLY A 141 -0.60 -1.42 19.22
N THR A 142 0.54 -1.53 18.53
CA THR A 142 1.88 -1.72 19.10
C THR A 142 2.84 -0.61 18.69
N TYR A 143 3.85 -0.36 19.51
CA TYR A 143 5.00 0.42 19.07
C TYR A 143 5.85 -0.46 18.16
N ASP A 144 6.23 0.04 16.98
CA ASP A 144 6.98 -0.77 16.02
C ASP A 144 8.30 -0.09 15.66
N ILE A 145 9.41 -0.83 15.69
CA ILE A 145 10.70 -0.31 15.22
C ILE A 145 10.93 -0.70 13.76
N MET A 146 11.51 0.23 13.00
CA MET A 146 11.68 0.11 11.56
C MET A 146 13.14 0.31 11.14
N PRO A 147 14.04 -0.64 11.46
CA PRO A 147 15.43 -0.56 11.00
C PRO A 147 15.53 -0.89 9.52
N GLY A 148 16.55 -0.33 8.87
CA GLY A 148 16.91 -0.76 7.54
C GLY A 148 18.20 -0.15 7.03
N VAL A 149 18.57 -0.58 5.83
CA VAL A 149 19.78 -0.15 5.16
C VAL A 149 19.50 0.01 3.67
N THR A 150 20.04 1.07 3.08
CA THR A 150 19.93 1.34 1.66
C THR A 150 21.33 1.53 1.08
N TYR A 151 21.65 0.75 0.05
CA TYR A 151 22.84 0.88 -0.78
C TYR A 151 22.45 1.43 -2.15
N LEU A 152 23.25 2.35 -2.67
CA LEU A 152 23.10 2.96 -3.98
C LEU A 152 24.47 2.97 -4.67
N GLY A 153 24.50 2.57 -5.92
CA GLY A 153 25.66 2.67 -6.78
C GLY A 153 25.29 3.35 -8.10
N GLN A 154 26.19 4.16 -8.61
CA GLN A 154 26.09 4.77 -9.92
C GLN A 154 27.44 4.64 -10.64
N SER A 155 27.36 4.26 -11.91
CA SER A 155 28.51 4.32 -12.81
C SER A 155 28.64 5.72 -13.40
N THR A 156 29.86 6.14 -13.70
CA THR A 156 30.17 7.36 -14.46
C THR A 156 29.50 7.40 -15.85
N GLY A 157 29.11 6.25 -16.38
CA GLY A 157 28.37 6.14 -17.64
C GLY A 157 26.87 6.33 -17.46
N SER A 158 26.11 5.25 -17.60
CA SER A 158 24.66 5.26 -17.78
C SER A 158 23.90 4.36 -16.81
N TRP A 159 24.58 3.63 -15.93
CA TRP A 159 23.95 2.68 -15.03
C TRP A 159 23.89 3.18 -13.60
N SER A 160 22.80 2.84 -12.92
CA SER A 160 22.64 2.97 -11.48
C SER A 160 21.95 1.74 -10.93
N TRP A 161 22.27 1.36 -9.71
CA TRP A 161 21.66 0.24 -9.03
C TRP A 161 21.49 0.56 -7.57
N GLY A 162 20.66 -0.20 -6.90
CA GLY A 162 20.50 -0.09 -5.47
C GLY A 162 19.91 -1.34 -4.88
N ALA A 163 20.09 -1.46 -3.57
CA ALA A 163 19.47 -2.49 -2.76
C ALA A 163 19.00 -1.88 -1.45
N GLN A 164 17.88 -2.34 -0.94
CA GLN A 164 17.35 -1.92 0.33
C GLN A 164 16.81 -3.12 1.10
N GLY A 165 17.15 -3.20 2.37
CA GLY A 165 16.53 -4.09 3.35
C GLY A 165 15.86 -3.26 4.44
N MET A 166 14.62 -3.61 4.78
CA MET A 166 13.85 -2.99 5.86
C MET A 166 13.16 -4.07 6.66
N ALA A 167 13.00 -3.84 7.96
CA ALA A 167 12.11 -4.64 8.81
C ALA A 167 11.11 -3.72 9.51
N THR A 168 9.96 -4.26 9.87
CA THR A 168 9.03 -3.70 10.85
C THR A 168 8.88 -4.75 11.93
N ILE A 169 9.45 -4.47 13.10
CA ILE A 169 9.45 -5.37 14.24
C ILE A 169 8.44 -4.79 15.24
N ARG A 170 7.43 -5.59 15.59
CA ARG A 170 6.39 -5.16 16.52
C ARG A 170 6.88 -5.35 17.95
N LEU A 171 6.73 -4.32 18.78
CA LEU A 171 7.16 -4.38 20.17
C LEU A 171 5.98 -4.58 21.10
N GLY A 172 5.98 -5.73 21.78
CA GLY A 172 4.99 -6.07 22.79
C GLY A 172 3.63 -6.40 22.19
N GLU A 173 2.67 -6.53 23.09
CA GLU A 173 1.28 -6.90 22.81
C GLU A 173 0.38 -5.67 22.96
N ASN A 174 -0.64 -5.55 22.12
CA ASN A 174 -1.54 -4.41 22.15
C ASN A 174 -2.63 -4.55 23.23
N SER A 175 -3.50 -3.54 23.36
CA SER A 175 -4.60 -3.53 24.34
C SER A 175 -5.72 -4.56 24.08
N ARG A 176 -5.58 -5.36 23.03
CA ARG A 176 -6.49 -6.42 22.59
C ARG A 176 -5.81 -7.80 22.63
N ASP A 177 -4.72 -7.97 23.37
CA ASP A 177 -4.03 -9.26 23.58
C ASP A 177 -3.58 -9.95 22.28
N TYR A 178 -3.12 -9.16 21.30
CA TYR A 178 -2.46 -9.70 20.11
C TYR A 178 -1.31 -8.80 19.62
N THR A 179 -0.44 -9.39 18.80
CA THR A 179 0.67 -8.71 18.13
C THR A 179 0.64 -9.06 16.65
N LEU A 180 0.59 -8.05 15.77
CA LEU A 180 0.67 -8.31 14.33
C LEU A 180 2.02 -8.94 13.97
N GLY A 181 2.06 -9.75 12.91
CA GLY A 181 3.31 -10.35 12.46
C GLY A 181 4.35 -9.32 12.03
N ASP A 182 5.60 -9.60 12.38
CA ASP A 182 6.77 -8.88 11.87
C ASP A 182 6.80 -8.92 10.34
N ASN A 183 7.28 -7.84 9.73
CA ASN A 183 7.38 -7.71 8.28
C ASN A 183 8.82 -7.43 7.85
N TYR A 184 9.30 -8.20 6.87
CA TYR A 184 10.63 -8.10 6.31
C TYR A 184 10.53 -7.82 4.81
N MET A 185 11.23 -6.79 4.36
CA MET A 185 11.27 -6.39 2.96
C MET A 185 12.71 -6.32 2.48
N ALA A 186 12.95 -6.86 1.29
CA ALA A 186 14.20 -6.69 0.55
C ALA A 186 13.88 -6.29 -0.89
N THR A 187 14.55 -5.29 -1.43
CA THR A 187 14.40 -4.91 -2.83
C THR A 187 15.73 -4.57 -3.47
N GLY A 188 15.89 -4.95 -4.72
CA GLY A 188 17.01 -4.56 -5.56
C GLY A 188 16.50 -3.97 -6.87
N TRP A 189 17.20 -2.97 -7.39
CA TRP A 189 16.85 -2.37 -8.67
C TRP A 189 18.09 -2.03 -9.49
N LEU A 190 17.89 -2.02 -10.79
CA LEU A 190 18.87 -1.63 -11.80
C LEU A 190 18.20 -0.65 -12.75
N ALA A 191 18.84 0.47 -13.03
CA ALA A 191 18.35 1.47 -13.95
C ALA A 191 19.44 1.88 -14.95
N LYS A 192 19.01 2.11 -16.18
CA LYS A 192 19.85 2.56 -17.30
C LYS A 192 19.32 3.90 -17.82
N ARG A 193 20.19 4.89 -17.87
CA ARG A 193 19.98 6.14 -18.61
C ARG A 193 20.11 5.85 -20.09
N ILE A 194 19.01 5.93 -20.82
CA ILE A 194 18.96 5.70 -22.27
C ILE A 194 19.45 6.97 -22.98
N ASN A 195 18.99 8.13 -22.52
CA ASN A 195 19.43 9.44 -22.97
C ASN A 195 19.28 10.44 -21.81
N PRO A 196 19.67 11.72 -21.97
CA PRO A 196 19.61 12.68 -20.87
C PRO A 196 18.20 12.86 -20.28
N SER A 197 17.15 12.71 -21.09
CA SER A 197 15.75 12.88 -20.64
C SER A 197 15.08 11.56 -20.24
N PHE A 198 15.58 10.39 -20.64
CA PHE A 198 14.92 9.10 -20.43
C PHE A 198 15.81 8.08 -19.72
N SER A 199 15.21 7.37 -18.77
CA SER A 199 15.80 6.21 -18.11
C SER A 199 14.78 5.08 -17.98
N ALA A 200 15.26 3.85 -18.02
CA ALA A 200 14.47 2.64 -17.77
C ALA A 200 15.03 1.92 -16.56
N SER A 201 14.19 1.17 -15.85
CA SER A 201 14.53 0.46 -14.62
C SER A 201 13.82 -0.87 -14.52
N ALA A 202 14.48 -1.82 -13.86
CA ALA A 202 13.90 -3.07 -13.42
C ALA A 202 14.09 -3.20 -11.90
N ARG A 203 13.10 -3.74 -11.21
CA ARG A 203 13.11 -3.98 -9.76
C ARG A 203 12.70 -5.40 -9.44
N LEU A 204 13.36 -5.99 -8.46
CA LEU A 204 12.86 -7.15 -7.74
C LEU A 204 12.54 -6.73 -6.31
N ALA A 205 11.36 -7.07 -5.81
CA ALA A 205 10.97 -6.82 -4.42
C ALA A 205 10.50 -8.12 -3.79
N TRP A 206 11.02 -8.43 -2.61
CA TRP A 206 10.66 -9.57 -1.80
C TRP A 206 10.10 -9.07 -0.48
N SER A 207 9.03 -9.71 -0.02
CA SER A 207 8.40 -9.44 1.27
C SER A 207 8.04 -10.74 1.97
N LYS A 208 8.14 -10.74 3.30
CA LYS A 208 7.65 -11.80 4.17
C LYS A 208 7.05 -11.16 5.40
N TRP A 209 5.84 -11.58 5.75
CA TRP A 209 5.18 -11.16 6.98
C TRP A 209 4.75 -12.40 7.77
N ALA A 210 4.90 -12.34 9.09
CA ALA A 210 4.55 -13.43 9.97
C ALA A 210 3.04 -13.48 10.24
N ASN A 211 2.60 -14.59 10.83
CA ASN A 211 1.28 -14.69 11.46
C ASN A 211 1.17 -13.77 12.68
N ILE A 212 -0.07 -13.55 13.11
CA ILE A 212 -0.36 -12.80 14.33
C ILE A 212 -0.07 -13.71 15.53
N ASP A 213 0.55 -13.15 16.56
CA ASP A 213 0.74 -13.79 17.86
C ASP A 213 -0.34 -13.30 18.85
N GLY A 214 -0.77 -14.14 19.78
CA GLY A 214 -1.94 -13.88 20.63
C GLY A 214 -3.28 -13.96 19.87
N ALA A 215 -4.34 -13.38 20.43
CA ALA A 215 -5.65 -13.28 19.81
C ALA A 215 -6.55 -12.26 20.52
N ASP A 216 -7.32 -11.49 19.74
CA ASP A 216 -8.34 -10.58 20.27
C ASP A 216 -9.50 -11.38 20.93
N PRO A 217 -9.67 -11.31 22.27
CA PRO A 217 -10.67 -12.09 22.98
C PRO A 217 -12.10 -11.60 22.71
N ASP A 218 -12.25 -10.33 22.32
CA ASP A 218 -13.53 -9.69 22.03
C ASP A 218 -13.95 -9.85 20.56
N LEU A 219 -13.02 -10.28 19.70
CA LEU A 219 -13.33 -10.56 18.32
C LEU A 219 -14.16 -11.84 18.28
N LEU A 220 -15.48 -11.71 18.44
CA LEU A 220 -16.48 -12.80 18.43
C LEU A 220 -16.36 -13.77 17.23
N VAL A 221 -15.60 -13.36 16.22
CA VAL A 221 -15.24 -14.07 14.99
C VAL A 221 -14.10 -15.08 15.18
N THR A 222 -13.40 -15.05 16.32
CA THR A 222 -12.33 -15.99 16.74
C THR A 222 -12.86 -17.12 17.60
N SER A 223 -14.03 -16.96 18.22
CA SER A 223 -14.67 -18.01 19.02
C SER A 223 -15.57 -18.84 18.11
N PRO A 224 -15.30 -20.15 17.94
CA PRO A 224 -16.07 -20.98 17.04
C PRO A 224 -17.54 -21.02 17.48
N MET A 225 -18.47 -20.54 16.65
CA MET A 225 -19.89 -20.76 16.91
C MET A 225 -20.16 -22.24 16.69
N ASN A 226 -20.38 -22.98 17.78
CA ASN A 226 -20.58 -24.44 17.76
C ASN A 226 -19.40 -25.21 17.13
N GLY A 227 -18.17 -24.75 17.31
CA GLY A 227 -16.97 -25.41 16.74
C GLY A 227 -16.63 -25.04 15.30
N ILE A 228 -17.33 -24.05 14.71
CA ILE A 228 -17.09 -23.59 13.33
C ILE A 228 -16.46 -22.19 13.35
N ASP A 229 -15.33 -22.03 12.66
CA ASP A 229 -14.70 -20.73 12.45
C ASP A 229 -15.55 -19.84 11.52
N ILE A 230 -15.69 -18.57 11.86
CA ILE A 230 -16.63 -17.69 11.15
C ILE A 230 -16.03 -17.15 9.86
N VAL A 231 -14.80 -16.61 9.89
CA VAL A 231 -14.15 -16.02 8.72
C VAL A 231 -12.62 -16.23 8.79
N PRO A 232 -11.93 -16.52 7.68
CA PRO A 232 -10.49 -16.73 7.71
C PRO A 232 -9.71 -15.46 8.08
N THR A 233 -10.27 -14.27 7.86
CA THR A 233 -9.60 -12.99 8.17
C THR A 233 -9.49 -12.70 9.67
N ALA A 234 -10.23 -13.44 10.51
CA ALA A 234 -10.14 -13.37 11.97
C ALA A 234 -9.19 -14.42 12.56
N ARG A 235 -8.65 -15.32 11.74
CA ARG A 235 -7.67 -16.33 12.17
C ARG A 235 -6.27 -15.74 12.20
N THR A 236 -5.57 -15.90 13.32
CA THR A 236 -4.23 -15.35 13.56
C THR A 236 -3.13 -16.12 12.84
N ASP A 237 -3.32 -17.43 12.69
CA ASP A 237 -2.45 -18.39 12.00
C ASP A 237 -2.61 -18.42 10.47
N LEU A 238 -3.58 -17.68 9.94
CA LEU A 238 -3.85 -17.58 8.50
C LEU A 238 -3.55 -16.19 7.92
N ARG A 239 -2.61 -15.45 8.50
CA ARG A 239 -2.28 -14.06 8.12
C ARG A 239 -0.92 -13.91 7.46
N GLY A 240 -0.03 -14.87 7.68
CA GLY A 240 1.35 -14.86 7.24
C GLY A 240 1.49 -15.10 5.73
N GLY A 241 2.68 -14.83 5.22
CA GLY A 241 2.96 -15.11 3.83
C GLY A 241 4.28 -14.52 3.35
N ARG A 242 4.58 -14.82 2.10
CA ARG A 242 5.71 -14.27 1.36
C ARG A 242 5.34 -13.99 -0.08
N ARG A 243 5.96 -12.97 -0.65
CA ARG A 243 5.69 -12.54 -2.02
C ARG A 243 6.95 -11.96 -2.66
N THR A 244 7.09 -12.24 -3.96
CA THR A 244 8.10 -11.64 -4.81
C THR A 244 7.43 -10.94 -5.98
N ASP A 245 7.81 -9.68 -6.21
CA ASP A 245 7.33 -8.81 -7.26
C ASP A 245 8.45 -8.44 -8.24
N LEU A 246 8.11 -8.44 -9.52
CA LEU A 246 8.95 -7.89 -10.59
C LEU A 246 8.37 -6.55 -11.05
N GLY A 247 9.20 -5.52 -11.05
CA GLY A 247 8.87 -4.17 -11.50
C GLY A 247 9.64 -3.78 -12.76
N ILE A 248 8.99 -3.07 -13.67
CA ILE A 248 9.62 -2.38 -14.80
C ILE A 248 9.12 -0.95 -14.80
N GLY A 249 10.06 0.00 -14.79
CA GLY A 249 9.76 1.43 -14.73
C GLY A 249 10.46 2.22 -15.82
N VAL A 250 9.82 3.29 -16.26
CA VAL A 250 10.38 4.29 -17.16
C VAL A 250 10.28 5.64 -16.48
N ASN A 251 11.29 6.47 -16.69
CA ASN A 251 11.35 7.76 -16.07
C ASN A 251 11.88 8.82 -17.06
N TYR A 252 11.10 9.90 -17.18
CA TYR A 252 11.31 11.03 -18.06
C TYR A 252 11.57 12.31 -17.27
N LEU A 253 12.68 12.98 -17.55
CA LEU A 253 13.04 14.29 -17.04
C LEU A 253 12.80 15.35 -18.11
N VAL A 254 11.93 16.31 -17.82
CA VAL A 254 11.70 17.46 -18.69
C VAL A 254 12.89 18.39 -18.59
N ARG A 255 13.55 18.64 -19.73
CA ARG A 255 14.78 19.45 -19.81
C ARG A 255 14.60 20.80 -20.50
N SER A 256 13.43 21.07 -21.07
CA SER A 256 13.16 22.31 -21.80
C SER A 256 11.72 22.79 -21.60
N GLY A 257 11.53 24.11 -21.76
CA GLY A 257 10.24 24.79 -21.59
C GLY A 257 9.87 25.10 -20.14
N TYR A 258 8.62 25.54 -19.92
CA TYR A 258 8.09 25.95 -18.62
C TYR A 258 8.10 24.85 -17.55
N PHE A 259 8.19 23.58 -17.95
CA PHE A 259 8.22 22.43 -17.04
C PHE A 259 9.63 21.86 -16.84
N THR A 260 10.69 22.62 -17.14
CA THR A 260 12.07 22.15 -16.93
C THR A 260 12.31 21.79 -15.45
N GLY A 261 12.89 20.60 -15.21
CA GLY A 261 13.11 20.07 -13.86
C GLY A 261 12.00 19.16 -13.35
N HIS A 262 10.83 19.14 -14.01
CA HIS A 262 9.77 18.17 -13.69
C HIS A 262 10.15 16.77 -14.17
N ARG A 263 9.74 15.76 -13.39
CA ARG A 263 10.06 14.36 -13.64
C ARG A 263 8.80 13.52 -13.63
N LEU A 264 8.57 12.75 -14.69
CA LEU A 264 7.47 11.82 -14.83
C LEU A 264 8.02 10.40 -14.73
N ALA A 265 7.49 9.60 -13.81
CA ALA A 265 7.87 8.21 -13.64
C ALA A 265 6.62 7.33 -13.74
N ILE A 266 6.73 6.27 -14.54
CA ILE A 266 5.69 5.24 -14.67
C ILE A 266 6.35 3.92 -14.31
N GLU A 267 5.66 3.13 -13.51
CA GLU A 267 6.13 1.80 -13.17
C GLU A 267 5.00 0.77 -13.15
N TYR A 268 5.32 -0.40 -13.67
CA TYR A 268 4.47 -1.57 -13.61
C TYR A 268 5.12 -2.61 -12.69
N LEU A 269 4.40 -3.04 -11.64
CA LEU A 269 4.80 -4.12 -10.74
C LEU A 269 3.84 -5.29 -10.85
N ARG A 270 4.38 -6.51 -10.84
CA ARG A 270 3.60 -7.74 -10.89
C ARG A 270 4.14 -8.81 -9.93
N PRO A 271 3.28 -9.51 -9.16
CA PRO A 271 3.70 -10.65 -8.37
C PRO A 271 4.09 -11.78 -9.31
N ILE A 272 5.30 -12.30 -9.12
CA ILE A 272 5.79 -13.48 -9.84
C ILE A 272 5.71 -14.73 -8.96
N GLN A 273 5.76 -14.57 -7.64
CA GLN A 273 5.60 -15.64 -6.67
C GLN A 273 4.84 -15.11 -5.45
N GLN A 274 3.97 -15.94 -4.90
CA GLN A 274 3.26 -15.66 -3.67
C GLN A 274 2.89 -16.97 -3.00
N ASN A 275 3.09 -17.02 -1.69
CA ASN A 275 2.75 -18.16 -0.86
C ASN A 275 2.19 -17.62 0.46
N LEU A 276 0.93 -17.93 0.75
CA LEU A 276 0.17 -17.43 1.89
C LEU A 276 -0.09 -18.56 2.88
N ASP A 277 -0.06 -18.25 4.17
CA ASP A 277 -0.44 -19.19 5.21
C ASP A 277 -1.98 -19.22 5.25
N GLY A 278 -2.61 -20.18 4.58
CA GLY A 278 -4.06 -20.36 4.57
C GLY A 278 -4.84 -19.56 3.52
N PRO A 279 -6.17 -19.76 3.47
CA PRO A 279 -7.05 -19.03 2.57
C PRO A 279 -7.02 -17.53 2.89
N GLN A 280 -6.42 -16.76 1.98
CA GLN A 280 -6.28 -15.31 2.05
C GLN A 280 -6.54 -14.69 0.70
N LEU A 281 -6.97 -13.42 0.67
CA LEU A 281 -7.12 -12.70 -0.59
C LEU A 281 -5.78 -12.57 -1.31
N ASP A 282 -5.79 -12.88 -2.61
CA ASP A 282 -4.71 -12.61 -3.52
C ASP A 282 -4.53 -11.10 -3.65
N SER A 283 -3.43 -10.59 -3.10
CA SER A 283 -3.01 -9.22 -3.32
C SER A 283 -2.67 -8.98 -4.80
N VAL A 284 -3.63 -8.51 -5.59
CA VAL A 284 -3.37 -8.08 -6.97
C VAL A 284 -2.65 -6.72 -6.90
N PRO A 285 -1.59 -6.46 -7.67
CA PRO A 285 -1.15 -5.08 -7.86
C PRO A 285 -2.34 -4.24 -8.33
N ALA A 286 -2.44 -3.00 -7.87
CA ALA A 286 -3.34 -2.06 -8.50
C ALA A 286 -2.91 -1.89 -9.96
N THR A 287 -3.57 -2.58 -10.88
CA THR A 287 -3.43 -2.36 -12.32
C THR A 287 -3.89 -0.94 -12.59
N PHE A 288 -2.95 -0.03 -12.82
CA PHE A 288 -3.16 1.38 -13.18
C PHE A 288 -4.27 2.10 -12.41
N LYS A 289 -3.94 2.65 -11.23
CA LYS A 289 -4.56 3.88 -10.72
C LYS A 289 -3.47 4.80 -10.19
N ASN A 290 -3.01 5.70 -11.05
CA ASN A 290 -2.20 6.90 -10.77
C ASN A 290 -1.29 6.81 -9.52
N ALA A 291 -0.12 6.21 -9.67
CA ALA A 291 0.90 6.23 -8.63
C ALA A 291 2.22 6.78 -9.18
N ALA A 292 2.35 8.11 -9.16
CA ALA A 292 3.64 8.69 -8.82
C ALA A 292 3.86 8.36 -7.33
N ALA A 293 4.57 7.26 -7.08
CA ALA A 293 4.80 6.74 -5.73
C ALA A 293 5.76 7.67 -4.97
N ILE A 294 5.20 8.57 -4.17
CA ILE A 294 5.86 9.23 -3.05
C ILE A 294 5.64 8.35 -1.82
N GLY A 295 6.73 8.04 -1.13
CA GLY A 295 6.77 7.14 0.02
C GLY A 295 7.61 5.91 -0.29
N LEU A 296 8.84 5.89 0.22
CA LEU A 296 9.88 4.84 0.02
C LEU A 296 10.58 4.81 -1.35
N GLY A 297 9.97 5.34 -2.42
CA GLY A 297 10.62 5.55 -3.73
C GLY A 297 11.52 6.79 -3.85
N MET A 298 11.55 7.66 -2.82
CA MET A 298 12.34 8.91 -2.86
C MET A 298 13.86 8.69 -2.77
N SER A 299 14.32 7.50 -2.39
CA SER A 299 15.76 7.18 -2.41
C SER A 299 16.31 6.88 -3.81
N ALA A 300 15.44 6.72 -4.81
CA ALA A 300 15.88 6.56 -6.20
C ALA A 300 15.84 7.90 -6.95
N THR A 301 14.80 8.72 -6.76
CA THR A 301 14.54 9.83 -7.69
C THR A 301 15.35 11.09 -7.38
N THR A 302 15.57 11.41 -6.10
CA THR A 302 16.39 12.58 -5.67
C THR A 302 17.90 12.28 -5.71
N LEU A 303 18.26 11.00 -5.66
CA LEU A 303 19.64 10.52 -5.62
C LEU A 303 20.26 10.26 -7.00
N MET A 304 19.45 10.21 -8.05
CA MET A 304 19.92 9.93 -9.41
C MET A 304 20.72 11.07 -10.06
N PHE A 305 20.71 12.31 -9.52
CA PHE A 305 21.42 13.46 -10.10
C PHE A 305 21.84 14.51 -9.04
N PRO A 306 23.03 14.39 -8.42
CA PRO A 306 23.48 15.35 -7.39
C PRO A 306 23.90 16.73 -7.92
N GLU A 307 24.29 16.88 -9.19
CA GLU A 307 24.86 18.13 -9.69
C GLU A 307 23.84 19.22 -10.09
N ALA A 308 22.57 18.85 -10.33
CA ALA A 308 21.52 19.83 -10.64
C ALA A 308 20.78 20.35 -9.40
N ALA A 309 20.99 19.74 -8.23
CA ALA A 309 20.26 20.05 -6.99
C ALA A 309 20.96 21.11 -6.12
N LYS A 310 22.17 21.57 -6.47
CA LYS A 310 22.95 22.53 -5.66
C LYS A 310 22.39 23.97 -5.60
N LYS A 311 21.17 24.24 -6.10
CA LYS A 311 20.67 25.62 -6.19
C LYS A 311 19.17 25.85 -5.95
N VAL A 312 18.49 25.01 -5.18
CA VAL A 312 17.12 25.32 -4.73
C VAL A 312 17.00 25.19 -3.22
N THR A 313 17.58 26.16 -2.52
CA THR A 313 17.20 26.49 -1.14
C THR A 313 15.80 27.10 -1.16
N GLY A 314 14.84 26.45 -0.49
CA GLY A 314 13.59 27.10 -0.08
C GLY A 314 12.30 26.78 -0.85
N ALA A 315 12.17 25.62 -1.52
CA ALA A 315 10.89 25.25 -2.13
C ALA A 315 10.06 24.37 -1.19
N ILE A 316 8.92 24.91 -0.74
CA ILE A 316 7.82 24.16 -0.14
C ILE A 316 7.41 23.06 -1.14
N ALA A 317 7.62 21.80 -0.77
CA ALA A 317 7.11 20.67 -1.53
C ALA A 317 5.58 20.67 -1.40
N VAL A 318 4.89 21.14 -2.43
CA VAL A 318 3.43 20.98 -2.54
C VAL A 318 3.16 19.48 -2.69
N PRO A 319 2.53 18.83 -1.70
CA PRO A 319 2.32 17.39 -1.77
C PRO A 319 1.42 17.07 -2.96
N LEU A 320 1.70 15.94 -3.62
CA LEU A 320 0.98 15.47 -4.81
C LEU A 320 -0.55 15.32 -4.57
N THR A 321 -0.98 15.31 -3.31
CA THR A 321 -2.38 15.39 -2.89
C THR A 321 -3.04 16.71 -3.30
N LEU A 322 -2.33 17.85 -3.30
CA LEU A 322 -2.84 19.13 -3.80
C LEU A 322 -3.00 19.13 -5.33
N VAL A 323 -2.14 18.40 -6.06
CA VAL A 323 -2.28 18.19 -7.50
C VAL A 323 -3.43 17.24 -7.82
N ASN A 324 -3.61 16.19 -7.01
CA ASN A 324 -4.77 15.29 -7.13
C ASN A 324 -6.08 16.01 -6.78
N MET A 325 -6.12 16.82 -5.72
CA MET A 325 -7.29 17.65 -5.40
C MET A 325 -7.58 18.67 -6.51
N ALA A 326 -6.56 19.28 -7.10
CA ALA A 326 -6.72 20.20 -8.23
C ALA A 326 -7.18 19.46 -9.51
N MET A 327 -6.69 18.26 -9.78
CA MET A 327 -7.10 17.42 -10.92
C MET A 327 -8.50 16.83 -10.73
N THR A 328 -8.85 16.39 -9.52
CA THR A 328 -10.21 15.94 -9.20
C THR A 328 -11.16 17.12 -9.29
N ALA A 329 -10.84 18.28 -8.70
CA ALA A 329 -11.63 19.49 -8.86
C ALA A 329 -11.79 19.88 -10.34
N TYR A 330 -10.71 19.83 -11.14
CA TYR A 330 -10.75 20.10 -12.57
C TYR A 330 -11.61 19.09 -13.34
N GLN A 331 -11.56 17.79 -13.00
CA GLN A 331 -12.41 16.76 -13.58
C GLN A 331 -13.88 16.92 -13.20
N THR A 332 -14.18 17.30 -11.95
CA THR A 332 -15.55 17.59 -11.51
C THR A 332 -16.09 18.83 -12.23
N THR A 333 -15.29 19.90 -12.34
CA THR A 333 -15.66 21.11 -13.08
C THR A 333 -15.81 20.85 -14.58
N TYR A 334 -14.97 19.99 -15.17
CA TYR A 334 -15.08 19.59 -16.57
C TYR A 334 -16.32 18.72 -16.82
N ALA A 335 -16.65 17.80 -15.90
CA ALA A 335 -17.87 16.99 -15.99
C ALA A 335 -19.16 17.80 -15.80
N GLU A 336 -19.14 18.81 -14.91
CA GLU A 336 -20.25 19.75 -14.74
C GLU A 336 -20.41 20.67 -15.95
N ASN A 337 -19.31 21.19 -16.51
CA ASN A 337 -19.33 22.02 -17.73
C ASN A 337 -19.74 21.20 -18.96
N ALA A 338 -19.29 19.94 -19.10
CA ALA A 338 -19.71 19.04 -20.18
C ALA A 338 -21.18 18.62 -20.06
N LYS A 339 -21.73 18.52 -18.84
CA LYS A 339 -23.18 18.37 -18.62
C LYS A 339 -23.95 19.64 -18.99
N ARG A 340 -23.43 20.82 -18.64
CA ARG A 340 -24.02 22.11 -19.01
C ARG A 340 -24.00 22.34 -20.52
N GLU A 341 -22.91 22.02 -21.20
CA GLU A 341 -22.80 22.09 -22.66
C GLU A 341 -23.70 21.05 -23.34
N ASN A 342 -23.79 19.81 -22.84
CA ASN A 342 -24.76 18.84 -23.37
C ASN A 342 -26.23 19.24 -23.12
N MET A 343 -26.53 19.93 -22.01
CA MET A 343 -27.87 20.50 -21.78
C MET A 343 -28.17 21.68 -22.71
N LEU A 344 -27.16 22.50 -23.03
CA LEU A 344 -27.28 23.59 -24.02
C LEU A 344 -27.43 23.05 -25.45
N LEU A 345 -26.76 21.95 -25.79
CA LEU A 345 -26.83 21.31 -27.10
C LEU A 345 -28.12 20.49 -27.31
N ASN A 346 -28.75 20.01 -26.24
CA ASN A 346 -30.01 19.24 -26.30
C ASN A 346 -31.28 20.11 -26.24
N ASN A 347 -31.17 21.41 -25.97
CA ASN A 347 -32.31 22.34 -26.03
C ASN A 347 -32.26 23.18 -27.31
N THR A 348 -33.06 22.74 -28.29
CA THR A 348 -33.74 23.55 -29.31
C THR A 348 -32.87 24.40 -30.25
N TYR A 349 -32.57 23.85 -31.43
CA TYR A 349 -32.51 24.68 -32.63
C TYR A 349 -33.94 24.85 -33.17
N CYS A 350 -34.59 25.95 -32.81
CA CYS A 350 -35.70 26.47 -33.59
C CYS A 350 -35.11 27.47 -34.58
N ILE A 351 -35.30 27.19 -35.87
CA ILE A 351 -34.92 28.05 -36.99
C ILE A 351 -35.66 29.39 -36.83
N VAL A 352 -34.92 30.50 -36.80
CA VAL A 352 -35.45 31.81 -37.14
C VAL A 352 -34.74 32.27 -38.40
N THR A 353 -35.52 32.35 -39.47
CA THR A 353 -35.12 32.87 -40.78
C THR A 353 -35.36 34.39 -40.79
N VAL A 354 -34.31 35.11 -41.23
CA VAL A 354 -34.16 36.56 -41.49
C VAL A 354 -34.25 37.49 -40.29
#